data_AF-A0A1A8MT86-F1
#
_entry.id   AF-A0A1A8MT86-F1
#
_cell.length_a   1.000
_cell.length_b   1.000
_cell.length_c   1.000
_cell.angle_alpha   90.00
_cell.angle_beta   90.00
_cell.angle_gamma   90.00
#
_symmetry.space_group_name_H-M   'P 1'
#
loop_
_entity.id
_entity.type
_entity.pdbx_description
1 polymer ?
#
loop_
_entity_poly.entity_id
_entity_poly.type
_entity_poly.pdbx_seq_one_letter_code
_entity_poly.pdbx_strand_id
1 'polypeptide(L)'
;LVECFHNVFLSSRSETVTYAGFSRLQADLNCMKDLVKSKINWRKVVNLCGQDFPVMSNLELVQYMQSKEWRDKNMTPGVKQPESMRYRTQSHYHENVVLNIAQRMLGQKKAPPPHNLQIYFGTA
;
A
#
# COMPACT_ATOMS: atom_id res chain seq x y z
N LEU A 1 3.22 23.66 6.50
CA LEU A 1 4.16 22.76 5.77
C LEU A 1 3.69 22.52 4.34
N VAL A 2 2.55 21.86 4.13
CA VAL A 2 2.04 21.53 2.78
C VAL A 2 1.82 22.78 1.91
N GLU A 3 1.29 23.86 2.49
CA GLU A 3 1.09 25.14 1.78
C GLU A 3 2.39 25.82 1.29
N CYS A 4 3.56 25.40 1.80
CA CYS A 4 4.84 25.99 1.43
C CYS A 4 5.41 25.43 0.12
N PHE A 5 4.89 24.31 -0.38
CA PHE A 5 5.45 23.61 -1.55
C PHE A 5 4.35 23.30 -2.58
N HIS A 6 4.55 23.75 -3.81
CA HIS A 6 3.57 23.56 -4.90
C HIS A 6 3.40 22.09 -5.34
N ASN A 7 4.35 21.22 -5.00
CA ASN A 7 4.37 19.80 -5.35
C ASN A 7 4.09 18.88 -4.14
N VAL A 8 3.64 19.44 -3.01
CA VAL A 8 3.23 18.70 -1.82
C VAL A 8 1.77 19.01 -1.57
N PHE A 9 0.96 17.99 -1.29
CA PHE A 9 -0.46 18.14 -1.04
C PHE A 9 -0.94 17.12 -0.02
N LEU A 10 -2.05 17.42 0.66
CA LEU A 10 -2.79 16.42 1.42
C LEU A 10 -3.71 15.64 0.47
N SER A 11 -3.81 14.33 0.66
CA SER A 11 -4.80 13.50 -0.05
C SER A 11 -6.19 14.13 0.04
N SER A 12 -6.92 14.17 -1.09
CA SER A 12 -8.29 14.68 -1.15
C SER A 12 -9.26 13.91 -0.24
N ARG A 13 -8.89 12.70 0.16
CA ARG A 13 -9.63 11.87 1.12
C ARG A 13 -8.69 11.27 2.15
N SER A 14 -8.93 11.57 3.41
CA SER A 14 -8.26 10.96 4.57
C SER A 14 -9.06 9.76 5.08
N GLU A 15 -8.36 8.77 5.63
CA GLU A 15 -8.96 7.59 6.24
C GLU A 15 -8.57 7.52 7.72
N THR A 16 -9.49 7.06 8.58
CA THR A 16 -9.12 6.64 9.94
C THR A 16 -8.51 5.25 9.85
N VAL A 17 -7.18 5.20 9.81
CA VAL A 17 -6.44 3.94 9.60
C VAL A 17 -6.57 3.03 10.82
N THR A 18 -7.15 1.85 10.60
CA THR A 18 -7.28 0.75 11.57
C THR A 18 -6.14 -0.26 11.40
N TYR A 19 -5.52 -0.73 12.49
CA TYR A 19 -4.47 -1.75 12.42
C TYR A 19 -4.97 -3.06 11.80
N ALA A 20 -4.19 -3.61 10.86
CA ALA A 20 -4.53 -4.77 10.04
C ALA A 20 -5.82 -4.61 9.19
N GLY A 21 -6.34 -3.38 9.07
CA GLY A 21 -7.50 -3.03 8.28
C GLY A 21 -7.20 -2.73 6.81
N PHE A 22 -8.23 -2.85 5.98
CA PHE A 22 -8.26 -2.35 4.61
C PHE A 22 -8.07 -0.83 4.51
N SER A 23 -8.48 -0.05 5.52
CA SER A 23 -8.30 1.40 5.57
C SER A 23 -6.84 1.84 5.35
N ARG A 24 -5.87 1.01 5.75
CA ARG A 24 -4.44 1.27 5.51
C ARG A 24 -4.11 1.25 4.01
N LEU A 25 -4.64 0.28 3.27
CA LEU A 25 -4.50 0.22 1.81
C LEU A 25 -5.30 1.34 1.15
N GLN A 26 -6.49 1.64 1.66
CA GLN A 26 -7.34 2.72 1.14
C GLN A 26 -6.65 4.10 1.21
N ALA A 27 -5.88 4.37 2.26
CA ALA A 27 -5.09 5.60 2.36
C ALA A 27 -4.08 5.74 1.21
N ASP A 28 -3.35 4.68 0.87
CA ASP A 28 -2.42 4.68 -0.28
C ASP A 28 -3.17 4.81 -1.61
N LEU A 29 -4.31 4.13 -1.77
CA LEU A 29 -5.15 4.24 -2.96
C LEU A 29 -5.69 5.65 -3.17
N ASN A 30 -6.04 6.36 -2.09
CA ASN A 30 -6.47 7.76 -2.17
C ASN A 30 -5.33 8.65 -2.67
N CYS A 31 -4.12 8.50 -2.12
CA CYS A 31 -2.93 9.22 -2.59
C CYS A 31 -2.62 8.92 -4.07
N MET A 32 -2.64 7.64 -4.48
CA MET A 32 -2.41 7.25 -5.87
C MET A 32 -3.45 7.84 -6.81
N LYS A 33 -4.73 7.89 -6.41
CA LYS A 33 -5.82 8.48 -7.20
C LYS A 33 -5.59 9.98 -7.47
N ASP A 34 -5.00 10.69 -6.51
CA ASP A 34 -4.68 12.11 -6.68
C ASP A 34 -3.37 12.32 -7.46
N LEU A 35 -2.36 11.47 -7.25
CA LEU A 35 -1.12 11.49 -8.04
C LEU A 35 -1.36 11.25 -9.53
N VAL A 36 -2.30 10.38 -9.90
CA VAL A 36 -2.69 10.13 -11.31
C VAL A 36 -3.24 11.39 -11.99
N LYS A 37 -3.85 12.31 -11.23
CA LYS A 37 -4.36 13.59 -11.77
C LYS A 37 -3.30 14.69 -11.80
N SER A 38 -2.12 14.44 -11.24
CA SER A 38 -1.04 15.43 -11.16
C SER A 38 -0.55 15.80 -12.57
N LYS A 39 -0.24 17.09 -12.76
CA LYS A 39 0.41 17.59 -13.99
C LYS A 39 1.91 17.28 -14.02
N ILE A 40 2.48 16.84 -12.89
CA ILE A 40 3.89 16.48 -12.79
C ILE A 40 4.10 15.13 -13.49
N ASN A 41 5.06 15.07 -14.40
CA ASN A 41 5.41 13.85 -15.11
C ASN A 41 6.29 12.93 -14.24
N TRP A 42 5.66 12.25 -13.27
CA TRP A 42 6.31 11.27 -12.41
C TRP A 42 6.43 9.89 -13.10
N ARG A 43 7.39 9.07 -12.67
CA ARG A 43 7.68 7.76 -13.29
C ARG A 43 7.48 6.56 -12.37
N LYS A 44 7.71 6.74 -11.08
CA LYS A 44 7.62 5.71 -10.04
C LYS A 44 6.92 6.31 -8.83
N VAL A 45 6.21 5.48 -8.08
CA VAL A 45 5.58 5.84 -6.81
C VAL A 45 6.25 5.01 -5.73
N VAL A 46 6.57 5.67 -4.62
CA VAL A 46 7.07 5.03 -3.40
C VAL A 46 6.13 5.50 -2.29
N ASN A 47 5.47 4.56 -1.61
CA ASN A 47 4.71 4.86 -0.41
C ASN A 47 5.66 4.81 0.80
N LEU A 48 5.43 5.69 1.76
CA LEU A 48 6.22 5.81 3.00
C LEU A 48 5.27 6.01 4.17
N CYS A 49 5.72 5.64 5.36
CA CYS A 49 5.09 5.95 6.63
C CYS A 49 5.93 6.95 7.45
N GLY A 50 5.35 7.50 8.51
CA GLY A 50 6.02 8.53 9.33
C GLY A 50 7.28 8.07 10.08
N GLN A 51 7.58 6.76 10.08
CA GLN A 51 8.77 6.18 10.71
C GLN A 51 9.86 5.81 9.69
N ASP A 52 9.58 5.92 8.39
CA ASP A 52 10.57 5.64 7.35
C ASP A 52 11.59 6.78 7.26
N PHE A 53 12.84 6.42 6.97
CA PHE A 53 13.90 7.38 6.73
C PHE A 53 14.77 6.92 5.55
N PRO A 54 15.11 7.82 4.60
CA PRO A 54 15.91 7.44 3.44
C PRO A 54 17.34 7.06 3.86
N VAL A 55 17.84 5.95 3.32
CA VAL A 55 19.23 5.50 3.45
C VAL A 55 20.08 5.80 2.20
N MET A 56 19.47 6.39 1.18
CA MET A 56 20.09 6.82 -0.07
C MET A 56 19.64 8.25 -0.38
N SER A 57 20.50 9.01 -1.06
CA SER A 57 20.12 10.28 -1.66
C SER A 57 19.11 10.09 -2.81
N ASN A 58 18.44 11.17 -3.20
CA ASN A 58 17.54 11.14 -4.35
C ASN A 58 18.25 10.71 -5.64
N LEU A 59 19.51 11.12 -5.85
CA LEU A 59 20.28 10.74 -7.04
C LEU A 59 20.54 9.24 -7.09
N GLU A 60 20.99 8.66 -5.98
CA GLU A 60 21.23 7.22 -5.86
C GLU A 60 19.95 6.41 -6.10
N LEU A 61 18.84 6.85 -5.49
CA LEU A 61 17.53 6.21 -5.68
C LEU A 61 17.08 6.22 -7.14
N VAL A 62 17.20 7.37 -7.82
CA VAL A 62 16.82 7.51 -9.23
C VAL A 62 17.70 6.66 -10.12
N GLN A 63 19.03 6.65 -9.90
CA GLN A 63 19.96 5.80 -10.66
C GLN A 63 19.62 4.31 -10.50
N TYR A 64 19.33 3.88 -9.26
CA TYR A 64 18.93 2.51 -8.98
C TYR A 64 17.62 2.13 -9.70
N MET A 65 16.59 2.96 -9.60
CA MET A 65 15.30 2.74 -10.29
C MET A 65 15.40 2.80 -11.82
N GLN A 66 16.40 3.48 -12.38
CA GLN A 66 16.64 3.58 -13.82
C GLN A 66 17.60 2.51 -14.36
N SER A 67 18.16 1.67 -13.49
CA SER A 67 19.01 0.56 -13.90
C SER A 67 18.26 -0.41 -14.82
N LYS A 68 19.01 -1.16 -15.65
CA LYS A 68 18.45 -2.16 -16.58
C LYS A 68 17.55 -3.18 -15.88
N GLU A 69 17.78 -3.44 -14.61
CA GLU A 69 17.00 -4.38 -13.82
C GLU A 69 15.62 -3.83 -13.45
N TRP A 70 15.54 -2.54 -13.08
CA TRP A 70 14.36 -1.96 -12.42
C TRP A 70 13.57 -0.94 -13.25
N ARG A 71 14.16 -0.42 -14.33
CA ARG A 71 13.55 0.66 -15.13
C ARG A 71 12.11 0.34 -15.53
N ASP A 72 11.90 -0.86 -16.04
CA ASP A 72 10.63 -1.30 -16.61
C ASP A 72 9.88 -2.30 -15.70
N LYS A 73 10.24 -2.36 -14.41
CA LYS A 73 9.61 -3.26 -13.42
C LYS A 73 9.10 -2.50 -12.19
N ASN A 74 8.12 -3.09 -11.52
CA ASN A 74 7.68 -2.68 -10.18
C ASN A 74 8.40 -3.54 -9.14
N MET A 75 8.74 -2.93 -8.00
CA MET A 75 9.35 -3.62 -6.87
C MET A 75 8.31 -3.78 -5.77
N THR A 76 7.82 -5.01 -5.60
CA THR A 76 6.92 -5.39 -4.50
C THR A 76 7.36 -6.76 -4.00
N PRO A 77 8.24 -6.83 -2.99
CA PRO A 77 8.77 -8.11 -2.52
C PRO A 77 7.65 -8.97 -1.94
N GLY A 78 7.66 -10.26 -2.29
CA GLY A 78 6.67 -11.19 -1.79
C GLY A 78 6.94 -12.63 -2.19
N VAL A 79 6.26 -13.54 -1.51
CA VAL A 79 6.30 -15.00 -1.72
C VAL A 79 4.89 -15.51 -1.99
N LYS A 80 4.75 -16.71 -2.57
CA LYS A 80 3.44 -17.36 -2.63
C LYS A 80 2.88 -17.48 -1.21
N GLN A 81 1.58 -17.24 -1.05
CA GLN A 81 0.97 -17.22 0.28
C GLN A 81 1.24 -18.55 1.04
N PRO A 82 1.90 -18.49 2.21
CA PRO A 82 2.10 -19.67 3.06
C PRO A 82 0.76 -20.21 3.59
N GLU A 83 0.67 -21.52 3.80
CA GLU A 83 -0.55 -22.15 4.33
C GLU A 83 -0.97 -21.57 5.68
N SER A 84 0.02 -21.30 6.54
CA SER A 84 -0.17 -20.68 7.86
C SER A 84 -0.77 -19.28 7.79
N MET A 85 -0.74 -18.60 6.64
CA MET A 85 -1.29 -17.26 6.44
C MET A 85 -2.64 -17.24 5.70
N ARG A 86 -3.17 -18.40 5.26
CA ARG A 86 -4.45 -18.49 4.53
C ARG A 86 -5.63 -17.93 5.32
N TYR A 87 -5.61 -18.04 6.65
CA TYR A 87 -6.71 -17.55 7.50
C TYR A 87 -6.97 -16.04 7.34
N ARG A 88 -5.94 -15.25 7.00
CA ARG A 88 -6.03 -13.79 6.80
C ARG A 88 -6.81 -13.41 5.55
N THR A 89 -6.83 -14.27 4.52
CA THR A 89 -7.48 -13.96 3.24
C THR A 89 -8.77 -14.76 3.01
N GLN A 90 -8.94 -15.88 3.71
CA GLN A 90 -10.12 -16.75 3.60
C GLN A 90 -11.24 -16.44 4.61
N SER A 91 -10.98 -15.62 5.63
CA SER A 91 -11.99 -15.23 6.63
C SER A 91 -12.45 -13.79 6.43
N HIS A 92 -13.67 -13.47 6.82
CA HIS A 92 -14.12 -12.08 6.93
C HIS A 92 -13.47 -11.39 8.14
N TYR A 93 -13.16 -10.10 7.97
CA TYR A 93 -12.67 -9.22 9.02
C TYR A 93 -13.52 -7.95 9.03
N HIS A 94 -13.74 -7.41 10.23
CA HIS A 94 -14.43 -6.14 10.44
C HIS A 94 -13.50 -5.16 11.13
N GLU A 95 -13.41 -3.93 10.61
CA GLU A 95 -12.61 -2.87 11.23
C GLU A 95 -13.34 -2.26 12.42
N ASN A 96 -12.78 -2.43 13.61
CA ASN A 96 -13.26 -1.75 14.79
C ASN A 96 -12.44 -0.47 14.98
N VAL A 97 -13.03 0.66 14.59
CA VAL A 97 -12.37 1.99 14.65
C VAL A 97 -12.06 2.40 16.10
N VAL A 98 -12.91 2.01 17.06
CA VAL A 98 -12.74 2.35 18.48
C VAL A 98 -11.55 1.60 19.08
N LEU A 99 -11.42 0.31 18.78
CA LEU A 99 -10.31 -0.53 19.25
C LEU A 99 -9.06 -0.41 18.38
N ASN A 100 -9.15 0.30 17.24
CA ASN A 100 -8.11 0.43 16.24
C ASN A 100 -7.52 -0.93 15.79
N ILE A 101 -8.38 -1.93 15.55
CA ILE A 101 -7.96 -3.24 15.03
C ILE A 101 -9.03 -3.90 14.15
N ALA A 102 -8.58 -4.58 13.09
CA ALA A 102 -9.43 -5.45 12.28
C ALA A 102 -9.63 -6.81 12.97
N GLN A 103 -10.87 -7.11 13.33
CA GLN A 103 -11.25 -8.31 14.07
C GLN A 103 -11.76 -9.39 13.12
N ARG A 104 -11.29 -10.63 13.31
CA ARG A 104 -11.75 -11.78 12.53
C ARG A 104 -13.19 -12.12 12.91
N MET A 105 -14.05 -12.28 11.91
CA MET A 105 -15.42 -12.75 12.10
C MET A 105 -15.45 -14.28 12.15
N LEU A 106 -15.91 -14.84 13.28
CA LEU A 106 -16.02 -16.28 13.46
C LEU A 106 -17.10 -16.86 12.54
N GLY A 107 -16.82 -18.02 11.94
CA GLY A 107 -17.77 -18.74 11.08
C GLY A 107 -17.97 -18.15 9.67
N GLN A 108 -17.47 -16.95 9.38
CA GLN A 108 -17.65 -16.29 8.08
C GLN A 108 -16.44 -16.48 7.17
N LYS A 109 -16.58 -17.38 6.19
CA LYS A 109 -15.57 -17.61 5.15
C LYS A 109 -15.86 -16.80 3.90
N LYS A 110 -14.81 -16.26 3.28
CA LYS A 110 -14.87 -15.54 2.01
C LYS A 110 -14.95 -16.52 0.84
N ALA A 111 -15.56 -16.09 -0.25
CA ALA A 111 -15.43 -16.77 -1.54
C ALA A 111 -13.97 -16.75 -2.02
N PRO A 112 -13.58 -17.66 -2.94
CA PRO A 112 -12.27 -17.60 -3.58
C PRO A 112 -12.00 -16.23 -4.24
N PRO A 113 -10.72 -15.83 -4.41
CA PRO A 113 -10.37 -14.60 -5.10
C PRO A 113 -10.99 -14.55 -6.50
N PRO A 114 -11.56 -13.40 -6.91
CA PRO A 114 -12.14 -13.27 -8.23
C PRO A 114 -11.05 -13.45 -9.31
N HIS A 115 -11.47 -13.79 -10.53
CA HIS A 115 -10.58 -13.93 -11.69
C HIS A 115 -9.44 -14.94 -11.53
N ASN A 116 -9.61 -15.95 -10.66
CA ASN A 116 -8.61 -16.98 -10.39
C ASN A 116 -7.23 -16.40 -9.99
N LEU A 117 -7.25 -15.29 -9.25
CA LEU A 117 -6.03 -14.60 -8.83
C LEU A 117 -5.26 -15.44 -7.79
N GLN A 118 -3.97 -15.65 -8.04
CA GLN A 118 -3.06 -16.24 -7.07
C GLN A 118 -2.67 -15.19 -6.02
N ILE A 119 -2.91 -15.49 -4.75
CA ILE A 119 -2.52 -14.60 -3.63
C ILE A 119 -1.03 -14.80 -3.32
N TYR A 120 -0.32 -13.68 -3.17
CA TYR A 120 1.04 -13.58 -2.67
C TYR A 120 1.05 -12.86 -1.31
N PHE A 121 2.03 -13.18 -0.49
CA PHE A 121 2.28 -12.55 0.81
C PHE A 121 3.52 -11.66 0.70
N GLY A 122 3.37 -10.38 1.03
CA GLY A 122 4.42 -9.37 0.90
C GLY A 122 4.28 -8.29 1.97
N THR A 123 4.84 -7.11 1.70
CA THR A 123 4.79 -5.96 2.60
C THR A 123 3.82 -4.89 2.09
N ALA A 124 3.39 -4.01 3.01
CA ALA A 124 2.80 -2.74 2.65
C ALA A 124 3.89 -1.75 2.23
#